data_AF-A0A379Y1Y0-F1
#
_entry.id   AF-A0A379Y1Y0-F1
#
_cell.length_a   1.000
_cell.length_b   1.000
_cell.length_c   1.000
_cell.angle_alpha   90.00
_cell.angle_beta   90.00
_cell.angle_gamma   90.00
#
_symmetry.space_group_name_H-M   'P 1'
#
loop_
_entity.id
_entity.type
_entity.pdbx_description
1 polymer ?
#
loop_
_entity_poly.entity_id
_entity_poly.type
_entity_poly.pdbx_seq_one_letter_code
_entity_poly.pdbx_strand_id
1 'polypeptide(L)'
;MKPMLKSAFFSAVKSLLTNGFRPTFYTVNCGQIGIIAFTDKNGSKQVEQVYSCTSLAVKTITPRFEKWFSAAVAEFHAAAAEDLEPDQQVLDNGIVRTVTGFRNVFIRSINGTPRALARTGVVVLDHKHEVMAGDLVPIDNTPPDAVRHNTDRQSNQTIQPAVQNVPVNLATGQAPVPAVSAST
;
A
#
# COMPACT_ATOMS: atom_id res chain seq x y z
N MET A 1 23.81 4.17 -8.15
CA MET A 1 22.98 3.21 -7.38
C MET A 1 22.52 2.11 -8.32
N LYS A 2 22.46 0.84 -7.89
CA LYS A 2 21.86 -0.23 -8.70
C LYS A 2 20.32 -0.12 -8.65
N PRO A 3 19.59 -0.28 -9.77
CA PRO A 3 18.13 -0.29 -9.75
C PRO A 3 17.57 -1.38 -8.83
N MET A 4 16.46 -1.09 -8.16
CA MET A 4 15.75 -2.03 -7.32
C MET A 4 15.26 -3.24 -8.15
N LEU A 5 15.32 -4.43 -7.57
CA LEU A 5 14.78 -5.65 -8.19
C LEU A 5 13.25 -5.59 -8.27
N LYS A 6 12.66 -6.19 -9.31
CA LYS A 6 11.20 -6.22 -9.51
C LYS A 6 10.45 -6.76 -8.29
N SER A 7 10.91 -7.86 -7.70
CA SER A 7 10.26 -8.48 -6.54
C SER A 7 10.25 -7.56 -5.32
N ALA A 8 11.38 -6.91 -5.02
CA ALA A 8 11.50 -5.94 -3.94
C ALA A 8 10.58 -4.73 -4.19
N PHE A 9 10.55 -4.22 -5.42
CA PHE A 9 9.66 -3.11 -5.80
C PHE A 9 8.18 -3.46 -5.63
N PHE A 10 7.76 -4.63 -6.10
CA PHE A 10 6.38 -5.10 -5.93
C PHE A 10 6.02 -5.27 -4.45
N SER A 11 6.94 -5.84 -3.66
CA SER A 11 6.73 -6.02 -2.22
C SER A 11 6.61 -4.68 -1.49
N ALA A 12 7.43 -3.68 -1.83
CA ALA A 12 7.37 -2.34 -1.25
C ALA A 12 6.03 -1.65 -1.56
N VAL A 13 5.63 -1.63 -2.84
CA VAL A 13 4.35 -1.00 -3.26
C VAL A 13 3.16 -1.66 -2.57
N LYS A 14 3.09 -3.00 -2.58
CA LYS A 14 2.00 -3.73 -1.90
C LYS A 14 1.97 -3.46 -0.40
N SER A 15 3.13 -3.50 0.26
CA SER A 15 3.22 -3.22 1.70
C SER A 15 2.69 -1.83 2.04
N LEU A 16 3.03 -0.81 1.23
CA LEU A 16 2.51 0.54 1.43
C LEU A 16 0.99 0.59 1.28
N LEU A 17 0.44 -0.03 0.23
CA LEU A 17 -1.00 -0.09 -0.02
C LEU A 17 -1.76 -0.81 1.10
N THR A 18 -1.27 -1.96 1.57
CA THR A 18 -1.86 -2.72 2.69
C THR A 18 -1.90 -1.91 3.98
N ASN A 19 -0.92 -1.03 4.20
CA ASN A 19 -0.90 -0.12 5.36
C ASN A 19 -1.79 1.12 5.20
N GLY A 20 -2.56 1.20 4.11
CA GLY A 20 -3.45 2.32 3.81
C GLY A 20 -2.75 3.53 3.20
N PHE A 21 -1.45 3.44 2.88
CA PHE A 21 -0.77 4.53 2.20
C PHE A 21 -1.15 4.57 0.72
N ARG A 22 -1.08 5.76 0.11
CA ARG A 22 -1.30 5.97 -1.32
C ARG A 22 0.02 6.35 -1.98
N PRO A 23 0.87 5.36 -2.31
CA PRO A 23 2.13 5.64 -2.98
C PRO A 23 1.90 6.16 -4.39
N THR A 24 2.83 7.00 -4.85
CA THR A 24 2.91 7.51 -6.21
C THR A 24 4.31 7.25 -6.75
N PHE A 25 4.40 6.87 -8.02
CA PHE A 25 5.67 6.79 -8.73
C PHE A 25 5.82 8.02 -9.62
N TYR A 26 6.97 8.70 -9.52
CA TYR A 26 7.34 9.75 -10.47
C TYR A 26 8.84 9.75 -10.70
N THR A 27 9.25 10.51 -11.70
CA THR A 27 10.65 10.66 -12.07
C THR A 27 11.11 12.10 -11.97
N VAL A 28 12.41 12.28 -11.68
CA VAL A 28 13.08 13.59 -11.63
C VAL A 28 14.35 13.56 -12.49
N ASN A 29 14.95 14.73 -12.70
CA ASN A 29 16.13 14.90 -13.55
C ASN A 29 15.95 14.27 -14.94
N CYS A 30 14.86 14.65 -15.62
CA CYS A 30 14.52 14.16 -16.95
C CYS A 30 14.44 12.61 -17.04
N GLY A 31 13.90 11.96 -16.00
CA GLY A 31 13.73 10.51 -15.96
C GLY A 31 14.93 9.73 -15.41
N GLN A 32 16.04 10.40 -15.08
CA GLN A 32 17.27 9.75 -14.60
C GLN A 32 17.11 9.09 -13.23
N ILE A 33 16.19 9.60 -12.42
CA ILE A 33 15.93 9.10 -11.07
C ILE A 33 14.44 8.79 -10.95
N GLY A 34 14.12 7.57 -10.53
CA GLY A 34 12.76 7.14 -10.22
C GLY A 34 12.55 7.05 -8.72
N ILE A 35 11.42 7.55 -8.24
CA ILE A 35 11.10 7.68 -6.82
C ILE A 35 9.68 7.16 -6.58
N ILE A 36 9.49 6.43 -5.48
CA ILE A 36 8.18 6.22 -4.85
C ILE A 36 8.02 7.26 -3.75
N ALA A 37 6.91 7.98 -3.74
CA ALA A 37 6.56 8.90 -2.66
C ALA A 37 5.18 8.59 -2.07
N PHE A 38 5.04 8.81 -0.77
CA PHE A 38 3.78 8.67 -0.05
C PHE A 38 3.76 9.60 1.16
N THR A 39 2.57 9.87 1.68
CA THR A 39 2.39 10.58 2.96
C THR A 39 2.18 9.55 4.06
N ASP A 40 2.96 9.62 5.13
CA ASP A 40 2.81 8.72 6.27
C ASP A 40 1.66 9.12 7.21
N LYS A 41 1.45 8.35 8.28
CA LYS A 41 0.37 8.57 9.26
C LYS A 41 0.49 9.90 10.01
N ASN A 42 1.69 10.49 10.04
CA ASN A 42 1.97 11.76 10.69
C ASN A 42 1.84 12.95 9.71
N GLY A 43 1.39 12.71 8.48
CA GLY A 43 1.31 13.73 7.43
C GLY A 43 2.67 14.08 6.80
N SER A 44 3.74 13.35 7.12
CA SER A 44 5.07 13.63 6.59
C SER A 44 5.27 12.93 5.25
N LYS A 45 5.87 13.65 4.30
CA LYS A 45 6.19 13.09 2.98
C LYS A 45 7.43 12.20 3.08
N GLN A 46 7.27 10.96 2.67
CA GLN A 46 8.34 9.99 2.55
C GLN A 46 8.68 9.79 1.08
N VAL A 47 9.97 9.65 0.78
CA VAL A 47 10.49 9.43 -0.58
C VAL A 47 11.50 8.30 -0.57
N GLU A 48 11.35 7.37 -1.51
CA GLU A 48 12.26 6.24 -1.69
C GLU A 48 12.74 6.19 -3.14
N GLN A 49 14.06 6.29 -3.33
CA GLN A 49 14.66 6.18 -4.65
C GLN A 49 14.73 4.71 -5.09
N VAL A 50 14.10 4.38 -6.21
CA VAL A 50 14.05 3.00 -6.74
C VAL A 50 15.07 2.74 -7.85
N TYR A 51 15.52 3.79 -8.54
CA TYR A 51 16.67 3.72 -9.43
C TYR A 51 17.33 5.09 -9.61
N SER A 52 18.59 5.06 -10.04
CA SER A 52 19.31 6.18 -10.62
C SER A 52 20.14 5.65 -11.79
N CYS A 53 20.07 6.31 -12.94
CA CYS A 53 20.71 5.86 -14.17
C CYS A 53 21.28 7.01 -15.01
N THR A 54 22.11 6.66 -16.00
CA THR A 54 22.64 7.62 -16.97
C THR A 54 21.56 8.01 -17.99
N SER A 55 21.70 9.19 -18.61
CA SER A 55 20.74 9.73 -19.60
C SER A 55 20.40 8.74 -20.73
N LEU A 56 21.36 7.93 -21.18
CA LEU A 56 21.17 6.94 -22.23
C LEU A 56 20.24 5.79 -21.81
N ALA A 57 20.26 5.37 -20.55
CA ALA A 57 19.49 4.25 -20.04
C ALA A 57 18.03 4.61 -19.67
N VAL A 58 17.73 5.91 -19.54
CA VAL A 58 16.40 6.43 -19.13
C VAL A 58 15.27 5.87 -20.00
N LYS A 59 15.48 5.82 -21.33
CA LYS A 59 14.48 5.34 -22.30
C LYS A 59 14.06 3.88 -22.08
N THR A 60 14.91 3.10 -21.42
CA THR A 60 14.65 1.68 -21.15
C THR A 60 14.18 1.44 -19.72
N ILE A 61 14.73 2.16 -18.75
CA ILE A 61 14.46 1.92 -17.33
C ILE A 61 13.12 2.55 -16.91
N THR A 62 12.85 3.80 -17.28
CA THR A 62 11.66 4.52 -16.81
C THR A 62 10.35 3.80 -17.16
N PRO A 63 10.09 3.43 -18.44
CA PRO A 63 8.83 2.79 -18.80
C PRO A 63 8.65 1.41 -18.15
N ARG A 64 9.76 0.75 -17.81
CA ARG A 64 9.73 -0.54 -17.12
C ARG A 64 9.21 -0.38 -15.69
N PHE A 65 9.71 0.61 -14.95
CA PHE A 65 9.26 0.86 -13.58
C PHE A 65 7.83 1.41 -13.52
N GLU A 66 7.43 2.26 -14.46
CA GLU A 66 6.03 2.69 -14.60
C GLU A 66 5.10 1.49 -14.81
N LYS A 67 5.45 0.60 -15.75
CA LYS A 67 4.68 -0.63 -15.99
C LYS A 67 4.63 -1.53 -14.77
N TRP A 68 5.73 -1.63 -14.02
CA TRP A 68 5.80 -2.42 -12.80
C TRP A 68 4.94 -1.82 -11.68
N PHE A 69 4.93 -0.49 -11.54
CA PHE A 69 4.11 0.21 -10.57
C PHE A 69 2.62 -0.03 -10.83
N SER A 70 2.16 0.22 -12.05
CA SER A 70 0.76 -0.02 -12.43
C SER A 70 0.36 -1.48 -12.25
N ALA A 71 1.25 -2.42 -12.56
CA ALA A 71 0.99 -3.84 -12.36
C ALA A 71 0.89 -4.22 -10.88
N ALA A 72 1.76 -3.69 -10.01
CA ALA A 72 1.71 -3.96 -8.57
C ALA A 72 0.43 -3.40 -7.93
N VAL A 73 0.01 -2.18 -8.33
CA VAL A 73 -1.25 -1.57 -7.88
C VAL A 73 -2.46 -2.39 -8.37
N ALA A 74 -2.49 -2.78 -9.63
CA ALA A 74 -3.57 -3.60 -10.17
C ALA A 74 -3.66 -4.96 -9.49
N GLU A 75 -2.53 -5.61 -9.20
CA GLU A 75 -2.50 -6.88 -8.48
C GLU A 75 -3.01 -6.75 -7.04
N PHE A 76 -2.69 -5.65 -6.35
CA PHE A 76 -3.24 -5.34 -5.03
C PHE A 76 -4.76 -5.21 -5.07
N HIS A 77 -5.31 -4.43 -5.99
CA HIS A 77 -6.76 -4.27 -6.10
C HIS A 77 -7.45 -5.56 -6.56
N ALA A 78 -6.84 -6.33 -7.45
CA ALA A 78 -7.37 -7.63 -7.86
C ALA A 78 -7.47 -8.60 -6.68
N ALA A 79 -6.42 -8.68 -5.85
CA ALA A 79 -6.45 -9.50 -4.63
C ALA A 79 -7.55 -9.03 -3.66
N ALA A 80 -7.62 -7.72 -3.39
CA ALA A 80 -8.67 -7.16 -2.53
C ALA A 80 -10.09 -7.41 -3.07
N ALA A 81 -10.27 -7.49 -4.39
CA ALA A 81 -11.56 -7.83 -4.97
C ALA A 81 -11.95 -9.29 -4.75
N GLU A 82 -11.00 -10.22 -4.64
CA GLU A 82 -11.30 -11.63 -4.34
C GLU A 82 -11.80 -11.81 -2.90
N ASP A 83 -11.42 -10.94 -1.98
CA ASP A 83 -11.86 -10.96 -0.57
C ASP A 83 -13.27 -10.34 -0.34
N LEU A 84 -13.89 -9.82 -1.39
CA LEU A 84 -15.23 -9.21 -1.33
C LEU A 84 -16.30 -10.14 -1.89
N GLU A 85 -17.50 -10.10 -1.32
CA GLU A 85 -18.64 -10.87 -1.79
C GLU A 85 -19.75 -9.98 -2.39
N PRO A 86 -20.56 -10.50 -3.33
CA PRO A 86 -21.80 -9.84 -3.73
C PRO A 86 -22.68 -9.56 -2.51
N ASP A 87 -23.41 -8.45 -2.55
CA ASP A 87 -24.30 -7.95 -1.51
C ASP A 87 -23.61 -7.57 -0.18
N GLN A 88 -22.27 -7.64 -0.12
CA GLN A 88 -21.51 -7.18 1.03
C GLN A 88 -21.59 -5.65 1.18
N GLN A 89 -21.73 -5.18 2.42
CA GLN A 89 -21.63 -3.75 2.72
C GLN A 89 -20.17 -3.34 2.90
N VAL A 90 -19.81 -2.22 2.28
CA VAL A 90 -18.47 -1.65 2.29
C VAL A 90 -18.55 -0.14 2.55
N LEU A 91 -17.50 0.42 3.14
CA LEU A 91 -17.30 1.86 3.20
C LEU A 91 -16.49 2.31 1.98
N ASP A 92 -17.10 3.19 1.19
CA ASP A 92 -16.48 3.94 0.10
C ASP A 92 -16.42 5.42 0.51
N ASN A 93 -15.23 5.91 0.82
CA ASN A 93 -15.01 7.30 1.27
C ASN A 93 -15.95 7.75 2.40
N GLY A 94 -16.21 6.85 3.36
CA GLY A 94 -17.09 7.12 4.51
C GLY A 94 -18.58 6.94 4.22
N ILE A 95 -18.97 6.57 3.00
CA ILE A 95 -20.35 6.26 2.63
C ILE A 95 -20.50 4.74 2.61
N VAL A 96 -21.51 4.23 3.32
CA VAL A 96 -21.88 2.81 3.25
C VAL A 96 -22.54 2.53 1.90
N ARG A 97 -22.02 1.54 1.19
CA ARG A 97 -22.51 1.09 -0.12
C ARG A 97 -22.56 -0.43 -0.17
N THR A 98 -23.30 -0.96 -1.14
CA THR A 98 -23.41 -2.40 -1.33
C THR A 98 -22.65 -2.84 -2.58
N VAL A 99 -21.87 -3.91 -2.46
CA VAL A 99 -21.22 -4.56 -3.59
C VAL A 99 -22.28 -5.24 -4.45
N THR A 100 -22.39 -4.84 -5.71
CA THR A 100 -23.40 -5.34 -6.66
C THR A 100 -22.81 -6.08 -7.85
N GLY A 101 -21.49 -6.06 -8.01
CA GLY A 101 -20.82 -6.78 -9.09
C GLY A 101 -19.32 -6.53 -9.15
N PHE A 102 -18.67 -7.24 -10.07
CA PHE A 102 -17.22 -7.19 -10.28
C PHE A 102 -16.91 -7.14 -11.76
N ARG A 103 -15.88 -6.38 -12.15
CA ARG A 103 -15.29 -6.53 -13.48
C ARG A 103 -14.41 -7.76 -13.50
N ASN A 104 -14.61 -8.58 -14.52
CA ASN A 104 -13.87 -9.81 -14.72
C ASN A 104 -13.11 -9.77 -16.05
N VAL A 105 -11.98 -10.47 -16.09
CA VAL A 105 -11.23 -10.74 -17.30
C VAL A 105 -11.11 -12.23 -17.52
N PHE A 106 -11.16 -12.65 -18.78
CA PHE A 106 -10.89 -14.03 -19.15
C PHE A 106 -9.39 -14.31 -19.10
N ILE A 107 -8.99 -15.27 -18.27
CA ILE A 107 -7.68 -15.89 -18.37
C ILE A 107 -7.69 -16.80 -19.58
N ARG A 108 -6.87 -16.48 -20.59
CA ARG A 108 -6.72 -17.28 -21.80
C ARG A 108 -5.54 -18.24 -21.67
N SER A 109 -5.68 -19.43 -22.25
CA SER A 109 -4.57 -20.35 -22.45
C SER A 109 -3.57 -19.78 -23.47
N ILE A 110 -2.42 -20.45 -23.58
CA ILE A 110 -1.39 -20.16 -24.59
C ILE A 110 -1.95 -20.17 -26.03
N ASN A 111 -3.06 -20.90 -26.24
CA ASN A 111 -3.71 -21.07 -27.54
C ASN A 111 -4.88 -20.08 -27.74
N GLY A 112 -5.06 -19.12 -26.82
CA GLY A 112 -6.10 -18.08 -26.90
C GLY A 112 -7.48 -18.49 -26.37
N THR A 113 -7.69 -19.76 -26.01
CA THR A 113 -8.96 -20.28 -25.48
C THR A 113 -9.20 -19.75 -24.06
N PRO A 114 -10.39 -19.21 -23.74
CA PRO A 114 -10.75 -18.86 -22.36
C PRO A 114 -10.70 -20.09 -21.45
N ARG A 115 -10.05 -19.97 -20.29
CA ARG A 115 -9.87 -21.05 -19.32
C ARG A 115 -10.55 -20.75 -17.97
N ALA A 116 -10.54 -19.50 -17.55
CA ALA A 116 -11.12 -19.05 -16.29
C ALA A 116 -11.51 -17.58 -16.36
N LEU A 117 -12.31 -17.13 -15.39
CA LEU A 117 -12.55 -15.72 -15.11
C LEU A 117 -11.76 -15.33 -13.87
N ALA A 118 -11.16 -14.13 -13.87
CA ALA A 118 -10.52 -13.54 -12.70
C ALA A 118 -11.00 -12.10 -12.50
N ARG A 119 -11.16 -11.67 -11.24
CA ARG A 119 -11.57 -10.30 -10.93
C ARG A 119 -10.43 -9.33 -11.26
N THR A 120 -10.75 -8.19 -11.86
CA THR A 120 -9.75 -7.18 -12.30
C THR A 120 -9.43 -6.13 -11.24
N GLY A 121 -9.95 -6.30 -10.02
CA GLY A 121 -9.83 -5.31 -8.94
C GLY A 121 -10.87 -4.19 -8.97
N VAL A 122 -11.74 -4.13 -9.99
CA VAL A 122 -12.81 -3.13 -10.09
C VAL A 122 -14.11 -3.73 -9.60
N VAL A 123 -14.74 -3.05 -8.64
CA VAL A 123 -15.99 -3.43 -7.99
C VAL A 123 -17.08 -2.44 -8.40
N VAL A 124 -18.29 -2.95 -8.61
CA VAL A 124 -19.48 -2.14 -8.89
C VAL A 124 -20.29 -2.02 -7.62
N LEU A 125 -20.50 -0.79 -7.14
CA LEU A 125 -21.30 -0.47 -5.97
C LEU A 125 -22.64 0.12 -6.39
N ASP A 126 -23.71 -0.24 -5.67
CA ASP A 126 -25.08 0.27 -5.86
C ASP A 126 -25.54 0.25 -7.34
N HIS A 127 -25.13 -0.78 -8.09
CA HIS A 127 -25.37 -0.99 -9.52
C HIS A 127 -24.81 0.08 -10.47
N LYS A 128 -24.05 1.06 -9.99
CA LYS A 128 -23.68 2.24 -10.79
C LYS A 128 -22.23 2.71 -10.63
N HIS A 129 -21.63 2.53 -9.46
CA HIS A 129 -20.35 3.14 -9.12
C HIS A 129 -19.22 2.15 -9.26
N GLU A 130 -18.30 2.39 -10.20
CA GLU A 130 -17.09 1.57 -10.33
C GLU A 130 -15.97 2.16 -9.51
N VAL A 131 -15.40 1.34 -8.63
CA VAL A 131 -14.33 1.71 -7.70
C VAL A 131 -13.30 0.59 -7.61
N MET A 132 -12.10 0.93 -7.15
CA MET A 132 -11.06 -0.08 -6.95
C MET A 132 -11.25 -0.76 -5.60
N ALA A 133 -11.23 -2.10 -5.57
CA ALA A 133 -11.54 -2.89 -4.37
C ALA A 133 -10.66 -2.55 -3.17
N GLY A 134 -9.35 -2.36 -3.43
CA GLY A 134 -8.40 -1.99 -2.38
C GLY A 134 -8.59 -0.61 -1.74
N ASP A 135 -9.53 0.21 -2.22
CA ASP A 135 -9.96 1.45 -1.56
C ASP A 135 -11.15 1.25 -0.62
N LEU A 136 -11.78 0.07 -0.65
CA LEU A 136 -12.97 -0.24 0.14
C LEU A 136 -12.59 -0.82 1.49
N VAL A 137 -13.39 -0.49 2.50
CA VAL A 137 -13.28 -1.11 3.83
C VAL A 137 -14.53 -1.98 4.06
N PRO A 138 -14.37 -3.31 4.19
CA PRO A 138 -15.47 -4.20 4.56
C PRO A 138 -16.13 -3.79 5.87
N ILE A 139 -17.46 -3.86 5.94
CA ILE A 139 -18.20 -3.72 7.19
C ILE A 139 -18.47 -5.14 7.70
N ASP A 140 -17.85 -5.51 8.83
CA ASP A 140 -18.16 -6.76 9.50
C ASP A 140 -19.57 -6.68 10.09
N ASN A 141 -20.54 -7.27 9.39
CA ASN A 141 -21.89 -7.48 9.90
C ASN A 141 -21.94 -8.72 10.81
N THR A 142 -20.95 -8.94 11.66
CA THR A 142 -21.09 -9.95 12.72
C THR A 142 -22.16 -9.42 13.69
N PRO A 143 -23.29 -10.13 13.89
CA PRO A 143 -24.19 -9.78 14.98
C PRO A 143 -23.36 -9.79 16.27
N PRO A 144 -23.54 -8.83 17.19
CA PRO A 144 -22.91 -8.90 18.51
C PRO A 144 -23.57 -10.03 19.28
N ASP A 145 -23.14 -11.27 19.03
CA ASP A 145 -23.61 -12.42 19.76
C ASP A 145 -23.00 -12.38 21.17
N ALA A 146 -23.92 -12.22 22.12
CA ALA A 146 -23.80 -12.49 23.54
C ALA A 146 -22.71 -11.72 24.29
N VAL A 147 -23.17 -10.66 24.96
CA VAL A 147 -22.75 -10.33 26.33
C VAL A 147 -22.70 -11.62 27.16
N ARG A 148 -21.52 -12.23 27.26
CA ARG A 148 -21.17 -13.06 28.40
C ARG A 148 -20.48 -12.16 29.41
N HIS A 149 -21.27 -11.74 30.40
CA HIS A 149 -20.76 -11.34 31.69
C HIS A 149 -19.67 -12.33 32.13
N ASN A 150 -18.44 -11.84 32.27
CA ASN A 150 -17.53 -12.35 33.28
C ASN A 150 -16.96 -11.14 34.00
N THR A 151 -17.65 -10.78 35.06
CA THR A 151 -17.06 -10.15 36.23
C THR A 151 -15.93 -11.07 36.70
N ASP A 152 -14.67 -10.64 36.59
CA ASP A 152 -13.80 -10.45 37.75
C ASP A 152 -12.31 -10.24 37.40
N ARG A 153 -11.73 -9.30 38.15
CA ARG A 153 -10.30 -9.13 38.53
C ARG A 153 -9.34 -8.36 37.61
N GLN A 154 -9.23 -7.08 37.98
CA GLN A 154 -8.02 -6.25 38.13
C GLN A 154 -6.66 -6.98 38.06
N SER A 155 -5.72 -6.35 37.36
CA SER A 155 -4.46 -5.87 37.96
C SER A 155 -3.79 -4.79 37.11
N ASN A 156 -3.46 -3.68 37.77
CA ASN A 156 -2.65 -2.55 37.30
C ASN A 156 -1.35 -3.00 36.63
N GLN A 157 -0.94 -2.32 35.55
CA GLN A 157 0.46 -1.91 35.37
C GLN A 157 0.60 -0.76 34.37
N THR A 158 1.07 0.36 34.91
CA THR A 158 1.59 1.55 34.22
C THR A 158 2.94 1.22 33.56
N ILE A 159 3.10 1.48 32.26
CA ILE A 159 4.42 1.62 31.63
C ILE A 159 4.41 2.86 30.73
N GLN A 160 5.27 3.82 31.08
CA GLN A 160 5.54 5.06 30.35
C GLN A 160 6.28 4.79 29.03
N PRO A 161 6.06 5.58 27.96
CA PRO A 161 6.84 5.49 26.74
C PRO A 161 8.15 6.28 26.88
N ALA A 162 9.30 5.60 26.78
CA ALA A 162 10.59 6.25 26.58
C ALA A 162 10.78 6.53 25.07
N VAL A 163 10.40 7.72 24.62
CA VAL A 163 10.72 8.22 23.29
C VAL A 163 11.98 9.07 23.38
N GLN A 164 13.08 8.60 22.79
CA GLN A 164 14.30 9.39 22.63
C GLN A 164 14.27 10.02 21.22
N ASN A 165 13.95 11.31 21.15
CA ASN A 165 14.03 12.09 19.92
C ASN A 165 15.49 12.41 19.60
N VAL A 166 16.01 11.93 18.48
CA VAL A 166 17.29 12.40 17.92
C VAL A 166 17.03 13.07 16.57
N PRO A 167 17.29 14.38 16.41
CA PRO A 167 17.16 15.04 15.12
C PRO A 167 18.33 14.66 14.19
N VAL A 168 18.02 14.22 12.97
CA VAL A 168 19.00 13.96 11.90
C VAL A 168 19.12 15.19 11.01
N ASN A 169 20.35 15.65 10.76
CA ASN A 169 20.61 16.79 9.88
C ASN A 169 20.59 16.33 8.41
N LEU A 170 19.61 16.83 7.64
CA LEU A 170 19.27 16.33 6.30
C LEU A 170 20.28 16.65 5.18
N ALA A 171 21.37 17.36 5.47
CA ALA A 171 22.34 17.74 4.44
C ALA A 171 23.43 16.68 4.19
N THR A 172 23.73 15.79 5.15
CA THR A 172 24.90 14.88 5.05
C THR A 172 24.63 13.43 5.45
N GLY A 173 23.45 13.09 5.98
CA GLY A 173 23.04 11.70 6.19
C GLY A 173 23.84 10.91 7.24
N GLN A 174 24.62 11.58 8.10
CA GLN A 174 25.29 10.95 9.24
C GLN A 174 24.67 11.43 10.56
N ALA A 175 24.51 10.49 11.50
CA ALA A 175 24.13 10.78 12.88
C ALA A 175 25.31 11.44 13.62
N PRO A 176 25.07 12.43 14.49
CA PRO A 176 26.12 12.99 15.33
C PRO A 176 26.59 11.94 16.34
N VAL A 177 27.91 11.80 16.49
CA VAL A 177 28.55 10.92 17.47
C VAL A 177 28.21 11.42 18.88
N PRO A 178 27.73 10.57 19.81
CA PRO A 178 27.38 11.01 21.15
C PRO A 178 28.64 11.44 21.93
N ALA A 179 28.56 12.61 22.56
CA ALA A 179 29.56 13.08 23.51
C ALA A 179 29.52 12.21 24.76
N VAL A 180 30.65 11.58 25.10
CA VAL A 180 30.82 10.84 26.35
C VAL A 180 30.99 11.85 27.48
N SER A 181 30.00 11.94 28.36
CA SER A 181 30.16 12.67 29.62
C SER A 181 31.11 11.90 30.53
N ALA A 182 32.32 12.42 30.73
CA ALA A 182 33.21 12.00 31.79
C ALA A 182 32.57 12.37 33.14
N SER A 183 32.35 11.38 34.00
CA SER A 183 32.09 11.62 35.43
C SER A 183 33.39 11.32 36.19
N THR A 184 33.87 12.34 36.90
CA THR A 184 34.95 12.30 37.91
C THR A 184 34.64 11.36 39.06
#